data_AF-A0A2S1YKH1-F1
#
_entry.id   AF-A0A2S1YKH1-F1
#
_cell.length_a   1.000
_cell.length_b   1.000
_cell.length_c   1.000
_cell.angle_alpha   90.00
_cell.angle_beta   90.00
_cell.angle_gamma   90.00
#
_symmetry.space_group_name_H-M   'P 1'
#
loop_
_entity.id
_entity.type
_entity.pdbx_description
1 polymer ?
#
loop_
_entity_poly.entity_id
_entity_poly.type
_entity_poly.pdbx_seq_one_letter_code
_entity_poly.pdbx_strand_id
1 'polypeptide(L)' 'MEKDGREERGKMTAEKTRKMLKDEGMEVTLEQAEMILEFLRKLANMAVSNYLKRKDEKNSRPIRESEYR' A
#
# COMPACT_ATOMS: atom_id res chain seq x y z
N MET A 1 -10.00 -27.03 10.88
CA MET A 1 -9.44 -26.02 9.94
C MET A 1 -10.30 -24.77 10.05
N GLU A 2 -10.05 -23.94 11.06
CA GLU A 2 -10.73 -22.65 11.18
C GLU A 2 -10.14 -21.70 10.13
N LYS A 3 -10.96 -21.28 9.17
CA LYS A 3 -10.59 -20.18 8.27
C LYS A 3 -10.66 -18.90 9.10
N ASP A 4 -9.50 -18.33 9.42
CA ASP A 4 -9.34 -17.07 10.14
C ASP A 4 -10.08 -15.95 9.40
N GLY A 5 -11.32 -15.66 9.82
CA GLY A 5 -12.25 -14.73 9.18
C GLY A 5 -11.89 -13.25 9.34
N ARG A 6 -10.60 -12.91 9.40
CA ARG A 6 -10.08 -11.56 9.64
C ARG A 6 -9.53 -10.85 8.39
N GLU A 7 -9.48 -11.51 7.24
CA GLU A 7 -8.81 -10.93 6.05
C GLU A 7 -9.72 -10.08 5.13
N GLU A 8 -11.04 -10.14 5.27
CA GLU A 8 -11.94 -9.58 4.23
C GLU A 8 -12.60 -8.23 4.59
N ARG A 9 -12.67 -7.83 5.86
CA ARG A 9 -13.45 -6.64 6.27
C ARG A 9 -12.88 -5.29 5.84
N GLY A 10 -11.63 -5.24 5.37
CA GLY A 10 -10.96 -4.01 4.97
C GLY A 10 -10.46 -3.97 3.52
N LYS A 11 -10.56 -5.08 2.78
CA LYS A 11 -9.97 -5.17 1.43
C LYS A 11 -10.87 -4.46 0.44
N MET A 12 -10.34 -3.46 -0.26
CA MET A 12 -11.06 -2.80 -1.34
C MET A 12 -11.13 -3.74 -2.55
N THR A 13 -12.34 -3.98 -3.06
CA THR A 13 -12.62 -4.82 -4.24
C THR A 13 -12.94 -3.97 -5.46
N ALA A 14 -12.81 -4.54 -6.67
CA ALA A 14 -13.12 -3.82 -7.91
C ALA A 14 -14.56 -3.29 -7.94
N GLU A 15 -15.53 -4.05 -7.45
CA GLU A 15 -16.94 -3.63 -7.37
C GLU A 15 -17.14 -2.42 -6.46
N LYS A 16 -16.49 -2.43 -5.29
CA LYS A 16 -16.57 -1.34 -4.33
C LYS A 16 -15.86 -0.09 -4.87
N THR A 17 -14.71 -0.26 -5.54
CA THR A 17 -14.01 0.81 -6.25
C THR A 17 -14.87 1.41 -7.34
N ARG A 18 -15.53 0.59 -8.17
CA ARG A 18 -16.46 1.06 -9.21
C ARG A 18 -17.60 1.88 -8.62
N LYS A 19 -18.19 1.40 -7.52
CA LYS A 19 -19.26 2.12 -6.82
C LYS A 19 -18.77 3.48 -6.31
N MET A 20 -17.62 3.52 -5.61
CA MET A 20 -17.04 4.77 -5.12
C MET A 20 -16.74 5.76 -6.24
N LEU A 21 -16.13 5.30 -7.34
CA LEU A 21 -15.84 6.16 -8.48
C LEU A 21 -17.12 6.70 -9.12
N LYS A 22 -18.16 5.87 -9.22
CA LYS A 22 -19.47 6.30 -9.73
C LYS A 22 -20.14 7.32 -8.81
N ASP A 23 -20.05 7.15 -7.49
CA ASP A 23 -20.60 8.07 -6.50
C ASP A 23 -19.91 9.46 -6.60
N GLU A 24 -18.64 9.50 -7.01
CA GLU A 24 -17.87 10.72 -7.31
C GLU A 24 -18.07 11.25 -8.75
N GLY A 25 -19.00 10.67 -9.52
CA GLY A 25 -19.33 11.10 -10.88
C GLY A 25 -18.43 10.53 -11.99
N MET A 26 -17.57 9.56 -11.68
CA MET A 26 -16.71 8.89 -12.66
C MET A 26 -17.27 7.51 -13.01
N GLU A 27 -17.87 7.40 -14.20
CA GLU A 27 -18.40 6.13 -14.68
C GLU A 27 -17.30 5.28 -15.33
N VAL A 28 -17.04 4.10 -14.76
CA VAL A 28 -16.01 3.16 -15.22
C VAL A 28 -16.55 1.73 -15.24
N THR A 29 -16.01 0.90 -16.13
CA THR A 29 -16.32 -0.53 -16.16
C THR A 29 -15.71 -1.26 -14.95
N LEU A 30 -16.13 -2.50 -14.71
CA LEU A 30 -15.55 -3.31 -13.64
C LEU A 30 -14.06 -3.58 -13.88
N GLU A 31 -13.69 -3.89 -15.12
CA GLU A 31 -12.29 -4.09 -15.54
C GLU A 31 -11.45 -2.83 -15.34
N GLN A 32 -12.00 -1.65 -15.69
CA GLN A 32 -11.32 -0.38 -15.44
C GLN A 32 -11.13 -0.11 -13.95
N ALA A 33 -12.15 -0.37 -13.13
CA ALA A 33 -12.05 -0.24 -11.68
C ALA A 33 -10.99 -1.20 -11.08
N GLU A 34 -10.86 -2.40 -11.63
CA GLU A 34 -9.82 -3.37 -11.25
C GLU A 34 -8.43 -2.85 -11.61
N MET A 35 -8.21 -2.36 -12.83
CA MET A 35 -6.94 -1.77 -13.25
C MET A 35 -6.55 -0.56 -12.40
N ILE A 36 -7.49 0.34 -12.11
CA ILE A 36 -7.27 1.50 -11.24
C ILE A 36 -6.85 1.05 -9.85
N LEU A 37 -7.58 0.09 -9.27
CA LEU A 37 -7.28 -0.45 -7.96
C LEU A 37 -5.90 -1.11 -7.90
N GLU A 38 -5.53 -1.87 -8.93
CA GLU A 38 -4.20 -2.49 -9.02
C GLU A 38 -3.08 -1.44 -9.11
N PHE A 39 -3.28 -0.41 -9.92
CA PHE A 39 -2.34 0.70 -10.05
C PHE A 39 -2.12 1.42 -8.72
N LEU A 40 -3.20 1.75 -8.01
CA LEU A 40 -3.11 2.40 -6.70
C LEU A 40 -2.40 1.52 -5.65
N ARG A 41 -2.60 0.20 -5.67
CA ARG A 41 -1.87 -0.73 -4.80
C ARG A 41 -0.37 -0.70 -5.08
N LYS A 42 0.03 -0.68 -6.36
CA LYS A 42 1.46 -0.56 -6.75
C LYS A 42 2.04 0.76 -6.23
N LEU A 43 1.34 1.88 -6.41
CA LEU A 43 1.76 3.18 -5.90
C LEU A 43 1.93 3.18 -4.37
N ALA A 44 0.95 2.65 -3.64
CA ALA A 44 1.01 2.57 -2.18
C ALA A 44 2.20 1.72 -1.71
N ASN A 45 2.41 0.55 -2.32
CA ASN A 45 3.54 -0.33 -2.00
C ASN A 45 4.89 0.37 -2.24
N MET A 46 5.04 1.08 -3.36
CA MET A 46 6.25 1.85 -3.66
C MET A 46 6.47 2.98 -2.65
N ALA A 47 5.43 3.75 -2.32
CA ALA A 47 5.52 4.85 -1.37
C ALA A 47 5.92 4.36 0.03
N VAL A 48 5.27 3.30 0.53
CA VAL A 48 5.57 2.70 1.83
C VAL A 48 6.98 2.10 1.84
N SER A 49 7.35 1.35 0.79
CA SER A 49 8.70 0.77 0.68
C SER A 49 9.78 1.85 0.71
N ASN A 50 9.59 2.95 -0.03
CA ASN A 50 10.53 4.07 -0.03
C ASN A 50 10.62 4.76 1.33
N TYR A 51 9.50 4.93 2.01
CA TYR A 51 9.47 5.52 3.34
C TYR A 51 10.20 4.65 4.37
N LEU A 52 9.99 3.33 4.34
CA LEU A 52 10.65 2.39 5.24
C LEU A 52 12.16 2.33 5.00
N LYS A 53 12.61 2.22 3.73
CA LYS A 53 14.04 2.23 3.39
C LYS A 53 14.77 3.48 3.91
N ARG A 54 14.13 4.66 3.83
CA ARG A 54 14.69 5.92 4.36
C ARG A 54 14.85 5.94 5.88
N LYS A 55 14.07 5.13 6.62
CA LYS A 55 14.25 4.99 8.08
C LYS A 55 15.47 4.13 8.41
N ASP A 56 15.70 3.08 7.63
CA ASP A 56 16.83 2.17 7.84
C ASP A 56 18.17 2.88 7.57
N GLU A 57 18.25 3.76 6.57
CA GLU A 57 19.45 4.58 6.31
C GLU A 57 19.81 5.54 7.46
N LYS A 58 18.81 6.11 8.15
CA LYS A 58 19.05 7.00 9.29
C LYS A 58 19.57 6.26 10.53
N ASN A 59 19.18 5.00 10.68
CA ASN A 59 19.64 4.12 11.76
C ASN A 59 20.98 3.44 11.45
N SER A 60 21.41 3.45 10.18
CA SER A 60 22.65 2.83 9.71
C SER A 60 23.86 3.76 9.76
N ARG A 61 23.78 4.89 10.50
CA ARG A 61 24.97 5.71 10.75
C ARG A 61 26.03 4.80 11.39
N PRO A 62 27.18 4.55 10.75
CA PRO A 62 28.22 3.77 11.38
C PRO A 62 28.60 4.51 12.66
N ILE A 63 28.50 3.81 13.80
CA ILE A 63 29.04 4.28 15.06
C ILE A 63 30.53 4.52 14.74
N ARG A 64 30.95 5.78 14.73
CA ARG A 64 32.37 6.09 14.60
C ARG A 64 33.04 5.54 15.85
N GLU A 65 33.67 4.38 15.73
CA GLU A 65 34.65 3.87 16.69
C GLU A 65 35.89 4.76 16.64
N SER A 66 35.75 5.99 17.09
CA SER A 66 36.86 6.89 17.33
C SER A 66 36.62 7.47 18.71
N GLU A 67 37.01 6.72 19.75
CA GLU A 67 37.34 7.18 21.11
C GLU A 67 37.27 5.99 22.11
N TYR A 68 38.05 4.94 21.87
CA TYR A 68 38.61 4.18 22.99
C TYR A 68 40.12 4.25 22.81
N ARG A 69 40.67 5.23 23.53
CA ARG A 69 42.10 5.54 23.63
C ARG A 69 42.69 4.81 24.82
#